data_AF-A0A847XIC0-F1
#
_entry.id   AF-A0A847XIC0-F1
#
_cell.length_a   1.000
_cell.length_b   1.000
_cell.length_c   1.000
_cell.angle_alpha   90.00
_cell.angle_beta   90.00
_cell.angle_gamma   90.00
#
_symmetry.space_group_name_H-M   'P 1'
#
loop_
_entity.id
_entity.type
_entity.pdbx_description
1 polymer ?
#
loop_
_entity_poly.entity_id
_entity_poly.type
_entity_poly.pdbx_seq_one_letter_code
_entity_poly.pdbx_strand_id
1 'polypeptide(L)'
;MKTNKGINKKISILSIIFICIILFSNIVYANSSWRWLTSSPRKLLPIAVISTLMVEFMGVLFLGKVKGKIRPIKVLGIVALANIVSFVFPYIVRAYLFRATAGTFAYAWEDAFEAGPFYIVLFGYLILTILLELPLVYSYLKKYTSNKKALFKSVIGLNLITTIIVAVLERILYYGQW
;
A
#
# COMPACT_ATOMS: atom_id res chain seq x y z
N MET A 1 -16.80 31.18 35.06
CA MET A 1 -16.60 29.80 34.55
C MET A 1 -16.80 29.79 33.02
N LYS A 2 -15.74 29.97 32.23
CA LYS A 2 -15.80 29.85 30.75
C LYS A 2 -15.13 28.54 30.38
N THR A 3 -15.94 27.59 29.91
CA THR A 3 -15.49 26.28 29.41
C THR A 3 -14.71 26.47 28.12
N ASN A 4 -13.40 26.18 28.16
CA ASN A 4 -12.55 26.22 26.98
C ASN A 4 -12.93 25.01 26.10
N LYS A 5 -13.62 25.29 24.99
CA LYS A 5 -14.11 24.31 24.03
C LYS A 5 -12.93 23.50 23.49
N GLY A 6 -13.08 22.18 23.54
CA GLY A 6 -12.13 21.20 23.05
C GLY A 6 -11.62 21.56 21.66
N ILE A 7 -10.29 21.60 21.55
CA ILE A 7 -9.56 21.58 20.29
C ILE A 7 -9.93 20.26 19.61
N ASN A 8 -10.93 20.34 18.73
CA ASN A 8 -11.36 19.23 17.90
C ASN A 8 -10.20 18.83 17.00
N LYS A 9 -9.57 17.69 17.30
CA LYS A 9 -8.72 16.95 16.36
C LYS A 9 -9.55 16.43 15.20
N LYS A 10 -9.97 17.33 14.31
CA LYS A 10 -10.37 16.98 12.94
C LYS A 10 -9.22 17.44 12.04
N ILE A 11 -8.19 16.62 11.94
CA ILE A 11 -7.31 16.70 10.77
C ILE A 11 -8.21 16.39 9.59
N SER A 12 -8.54 17.44 8.82
CA SER A 12 -9.39 17.31 7.64
C SER A 12 -8.66 16.45 6.61
N ILE A 13 -9.37 15.56 5.93
CA ILE A 13 -8.85 14.76 4.80
C ILE A 13 -8.13 15.68 3.80
N LEU A 14 -8.62 16.92 3.66
CA LEU A 14 -8.00 17.97 2.85
C LEU A 14 -6.56 18.31 3.27
N SER A 15 -6.28 18.33 4.57
CA SER A 15 -4.95 18.62 5.10
C SER A 15 -3.97 17.48 4.82
N ILE A 16 -4.45 16.22 4.83
CA ILE A 16 -3.65 15.05 4.47
C ILE A 16 -3.34 15.08 2.97
N ILE A 17 -4.34 15.34 2.13
CA ILE A 17 -4.17 15.48 0.67
C ILE A 17 -3.18 16.61 0.37
N PHE A 18 -3.27 17.74 1.07
CA PHE A 18 -2.39 18.88 0.87
C PHE A 18 -0.92 18.57 1.24
N ILE A 19 -0.69 17.88 2.36
CA ILE A 19 0.64 17.38 2.74
C ILE A 19 1.16 16.38 1.70
N CYS A 20 0.30 15.49 1.17
CA CYS A 20 0.66 14.58 0.09
C CYS A 20 0.95 15.31 -1.23
N ILE A 21 0.42 16.49 -1.51
CA ILE A 21 0.79 17.23 -2.73
C ILE A 21 2.17 17.86 -2.55
N ILE A 22 2.44 18.47 -1.40
CA ILE A 22 3.71 19.14 -1.09
C ILE A 22 4.88 18.15 -1.04
N LEU A 23 4.69 16.97 -0.45
CA LEU A 23 5.75 15.95 -0.38
C LEU A 23 6.07 15.32 -1.76
N PHE A 24 5.24 15.56 -2.79
CA PHE A 24 5.34 14.87 -4.09
C PHE A 24 5.64 15.82 -5.26
N SER A 25 5.75 17.13 -5.04
CA SER A 25 6.14 18.07 -6.09
C SER A 25 7.67 18.06 -6.28
N ASN A 26 8.14 17.35 -7.31
CA ASN A 26 9.50 17.53 -7.83
C ASN A 26 9.45 18.38 -9.10
N ILE A 27 10.35 19.34 -9.22
CA ILE A 27 10.57 20.13 -10.43
C ILE A 27 11.36 19.26 -11.40
N VAL A 28 10.80 18.97 -12.58
CA VAL A 28 11.40 18.09 -13.59
C VAL A 28 11.93 18.92 -14.75
N TYR A 29 13.21 18.76 -15.09
CA TYR A 29 13.81 19.37 -16.29
C TYR A 29 13.64 18.43 -17.49
N ALA A 30 13.31 18.99 -18.65
CA ALA A 30 12.84 18.24 -19.84
C ALA A 30 13.85 17.24 -20.47
N ASN A 31 15.09 17.18 -20.00
CA ASN A 31 16.18 16.37 -20.57
C ASN A 31 16.86 15.42 -19.56
N SER A 32 16.32 15.28 -18.36
CA SER A 32 17.00 14.55 -17.29
C SER A 32 16.29 13.23 -16.99
N SER A 33 17.04 12.13 -17.02
CA SER A 33 16.54 10.80 -16.68
C SER A 33 16.67 10.58 -15.18
N TRP A 34 15.58 10.14 -14.54
CA TRP A 34 15.57 9.86 -13.11
C TRP A 34 16.72 8.94 -12.70
N ARG A 35 17.43 9.33 -11.64
CA ARG A 35 18.47 8.50 -11.00
C ARG A 35 18.26 8.46 -9.50
N TRP A 36 18.38 7.26 -8.93
CA TRP A 36 18.44 7.08 -7.49
C TRP A 36 19.78 7.60 -6.97
N LEU A 37 19.75 8.49 -5.97
CA LEU A 37 20.96 8.96 -5.27
C LEU A 37 21.37 7.96 -4.18
N THR A 38 20.40 7.20 -3.69
CA THR A 38 20.57 6.03 -2.82
C THR A 38 20.41 4.73 -3.61
N SER A 39 20.33 3.60 -2.91
CA SER A 39 19.80 2.37 -3.53
C SER A 39 18.34 2.54 -3.99
N SER A 40 17.85 1.67 -4.88
CA SER A 40 16.44 1.63 -5.27
C SER A 40 15.55 1.19 -4.09
N PRO A 41 14.32 1.73 -3.96
CA PRO A 41 13.29 1.28 -3.01
C PRO A 41 13.01 -0.23 -3.10
N ARG A 42 13.30 -0.89 -4.23
CA ARG A 42 13.18 -2.35 -4.40
C ARG A 42 13.85 -3.14 -3.28
N LYS A 43 14.92 -2.63 -2.67
CA LYS A 43 15.60 -3.29 -1.55
C LYS A 43 14.73 -3.39 -0.28
N LEU A 44 13.76 -2.49 -0.09
CA LEU A 44 12.82 -2.51 1.03
C LEU A 44 11.65 -3.47 0.79
N LEU A 45 11.40 -3.87 -0.46
CA LEU A 45 10.21 -4.64 -0.84
C LEU A 45 10.02 -5.94 -0.02
N PRO A 46 11.05 -6.78 0.23
CA PRO A 46 10.86 -8.00 1.03
C PRO A 46 10.39 -7.68 2.47
N ILE A 47 10.98 -6.65 3.08
CA ILE A 47 10.63 -6.22 4.44
C ILE A 47 9.22 -5.63 4.45
N ALA A 48 8.87 -4.81 3.45
CA ALA A 48 7.54 -4.24 3.29
C ALA A 48 6.47 -5.34 3.16
N VAL A 49 6.68 -6.35 2.32
CA VAL A 49 5.75 -7.46 2.13
C VAL A 49 5.57 -8.26 3.43
N ILE A 50 6.66 -8.63 4.11
CA ILE A 50 6.59 -9.42 5.35
C ILE A 50 5.90 -8.65 6.47
N SER A 51 6.27 -7.38 6.66
CA SER A 51 5.69 -6.54 7.70
C SER A 51 4.21 -6.23 7.45
N THR A 52 3.83 -5.97 6.20
CA THR A 52 2.43 -5.75 5.79
C THR A 52 1.59 -6.98 6.07
N LEU A 53 2.04 -8.15 5.60
CA LEU A 53 1.36 -9.42 5.85
C LEU A 53 1.18 -9.70 7.35
N MET A 54 2.22 -9.45 8.16
CA MET A 54 2.16 -9.67 9.60
C MET A 54 1.11 -8.76 10.27
N VAL A 55 1.14 -7.46 9.97
CA VAL A 55 0.19 -6.47 10.52
C VAL A 55 -1.24 -6.80 10.09
N GLU A 56 -1.44 -7.15 8.84
CA GLU A 56 -2.76 -7.42 8.30
C GLU A 56 -3.35 -8.75 8.77
N PHE A 57 -2.54 -9.80 8.84
CA PHE A 57 -2.94 -11.07 9.43
C PHE A 57 -3.41 -10.88 10.88
N MET A 58 -2.61 -10.19 11.69
CA MET A 58 -2.94 -9.93 13.09
C MET A 58 -4.19 -9.04 13.18
N GLY A 59 -4.24 -7.95 12.42
CA GLY A 59 -5.37 -7.04 12.44
C GLY A 59 -6.67 -7.70 11.99
N VAL A 60 -6.67 -8.53 10.94
CA VAL A 60 -7.86 -9.29 10.51
C VAL A 60 -8.27 -10.31 11.56
N LEU A 61 -7.33 -11.00 12.20
CA LEU A 61 -7.62 -12.00 13.22
C LEU A 61 -8.27 -11.36 14.46
N PHE A 62 -7.71 -10.25 14.95
CA PHE A 62 -8.12 -9.59 16.19
C PHE A 62 -9.16 -8.48 15.97
N LEU A 63 -8.86 -7.48 15.15
CA LEU A 63 -9.76 -6.33 14.89
C LEU A 63 -10.93 -6.74 13.98
N GLY A 64 -10.69 -7.62 13.02
CA GLY A 64 -11.73 -8.22 12.18
C GLY A 64 -12.61 -9.26 12.91
N LYS A 65 -12.28 -9.58 14.16
CA LYS A 65 -13.01 -10.50 15.06
C LYS A 65 -13.27 -11.89 14.46
N VAL A 66 -12.24 -12.47 13.83
CA VAL A 66 -12.25 -13.80 13.19
C VAL A 66 -11.65 -14.88 14.12
N LYS A 67 -10.92 -14.49 15.17
CA LYS A 67 -10.29 -15.39 16.13
C LYS A 67 -11.27 -16.43 16.71
N GLY A 68 -10.86 -17.70 16.72
CA GLY A 68 -11.62 -18.82 17.30
C GLY A 68 -12.76 -19.34 16.42
N LYS A 69 -13.03 -18.73 15.26
CA LYS A 69 -14.06 -19.18 14.31
C LYS A 69 -13.50 -19.97 13.13
N ILE A 70 -12.20 -19.83 12.88
CA ILE A 70 -11.45 -20.53 11.83
C ILE A 70 -9.99 -20.69 12.32
N ARG A 71 -9.31 -21.75 11.85
CA ARG A 71 -7.89 -21.97 12.16
C ARG A 71 -7.04 -20.77 11.67
N PRO A 72 -6.12 -20.21 12.49
CA PRO A 72 -5.31 -19.05 12.11
C PRO A 72 -4.55 -19.24 10.79
N ILE A 73 -4.04 -20.45 10.52
CA ILE A 73 -3.33 -20.76 9.28
C ILE A 73 -4.19 -20.53 8.01
N LYS A 74 -5.51 -20.74 8.09
CA LYS A 74 -6.41 -20.46 6.98
C LYS A 74 -6.60 -18.95 6.78
N VAL A 75 -6.65 -18.18 7.88
CA VAL A 75 -6.71 -16.72 7.81
C VAL A 75 -5.42 -16.19 7.19
N LEU A 76 -4.26 -16.68 7.64
CA LEU A 76 -2.96 -16.32 7.08
C LEU A 76 -2.91 -16.62 5.58
N GLY A 77 -3.36 -17.80 5.14
CA GLY A 77 -3.38 -18.15 3.72
C GLY A 77 -4.26 -17.22 2.88
N ILE A 78 -5.44 -16.83 3.37
CA ILE A 78 -6.33 -15.89 2.67
C ILE A 78 -5.71 -14.50 2.59
N VAL A 79 -5.18 -13.99 3.71
CA VAL A 79 -4.55 -12.66 3.76
C VAL A 79 -3.28 -12.63 2.91
N ALA A 80 -2.44 -13.67 2.99
CA ALA A 80 -1.23 -13.78 2.17
C ALA A 80 -1.56 -13.80 0.67
N LEU A 81 -2.58 -14.55 0.25
CA LEU A 81 -3.00 -14.56 -1.15
C LEU A 81 -3.48 -13.18 -1.59
N ALA A 82 -4.30 -12.50 -0.77
CA ALA A 82 -4.76 -11.15 -1.06
C ALA A 82 -3.59 -10.16 -1.17
N ASN A 83 -2.61 -10.22 -0.27
CA ASN A 83 -1.39 -9.43 -0.31
C ASN A 83 -0.56 -9.68 -1.55
N ILE A 84 -0.33 -10.94 -1.92
CA ILE A 84 0.46 -11.25 -3.11
C ILE A 84 -0.21 -10.65 -4.35
N VAL A 85 -1.52 -10.84 -4.48
CA VAL A 85 -2.29 -10.28 -5.60
C VAL A 85 -2.22 -8.75 -5.58
N SER A 86 -2.40 -8.11 -4.42
CA SER A 86 -2.42 -6.66 -4.28
C SER A 86 -1.06 -6.00 -4.47
N PHE A 87 0.04 -6.68 -4.09
CA PHE A 87 1.40 -6.21 -4.35
C PHE A 87 1.79 -6.39 -5.81
N VAL A 88 1.46 -7.53 -6.43
CA VAL A 88 1.90 -7.85 -7.79
C VAL A 88 1.11 -7.07 -8.85
N PHE A 89 -0.19 -6.90 -8.66
CA PHE A 89 -1.07 -6.32 -9.68
C PHE A 89 -0.66 -4.91 -10.13
N PRO A 90 -0.28 -3.97 -9.25
CA PRO A 90 0.23 -2.67 -9.67
C PRO A 90 1.47 -2.75 -10.57
N TYR A 91 2.39 -3.70 -10.33
CA TYR A 91 3.55 -3.91 -11.20
C TYR A 91 3.16 -4.51 -12.55
N ILE A 92 2.16 -5.39 -12.61
CA ILE A 92 1.61 -5.88 -13.89
C ILE A 92 1.04 -4.72 -14.70
N VAL A 93 0.23 -3.86 -14.07
CA VAL A 93 -0.34 -2.68 -14.74
C VAL A 93 0.77 -1.77 -15.25
N ARG A 94 1.79 -1.51 -14.44
CA ARG A 94 2.93 -0.68 -14.82
C ARG A 94 3.73 -1.28 -15.98
N ALA A 95 4.05 -2.58 -15.92
CA ALA A 95 4.73 -3.30 -17.00
C ALA A 95 3.93 -3.28 -18.31
N TYR A 96 2.60 -3.41 -18.22
CA TYR A 96 1.74 -3.27 -19.40
C TYR A 96 1.84 -1.88 -20.04
N LEU A 97 1.92 -0.81 -19.23
CA LEU A 97 2.10 0.56 -19.71
C LEU A 97 3.47 0.78 -20.36
N PHE A 98 4.54 0.15 -19.84
CA PHE A 98 5.89 0.25 -20.42
C PHE A 98 6.11 -0.61 -21.65
N ARG A 99 5.18 -1.51 -21.98
CA ARG A 99 5.30 -2.35 -23.18
C ARG A 99 5.52 -1.53 -24.45
N ALA A 100 4.92 -0.35 -24.54
CA ALA A 100 5.05 0.54 -25.70
C ALA A 100 6.49 1.07 -25.88
N THR A 101 7.25 1.23 -24.79
CA THR A 101 8.60 1.81 -24.79
C THR A 101 9.71 0.78 -24.65
N ALA A 102 9.45 -0.33 -23.96
CA ALA A 102 10.44 -1.36 -23.64
C ALA A 102 10.59 -2.44 -24.73
N GLY A 103 9.72 -2.44 -25.74
CA GLY A 103 9.73 -3.38 -26.87
C GLY A 103 9.18 -4.78 -26.53
N THR A 104 9.56 -5.37 -25.38
CA THR A 104 9.06 -6.67 -24.90
C THR A 104 8.45 -6.58 -23.51
N PHE A 105 7.58 -7.53 -23.16
CA PHE A 105 7.01 -7.58 -21.80
C PHE A 105 8.06 -7.90 -20.73
N ALA A 106 9.11 -8.67 -21.06
CA ALA A 106 10.17 -9.00 -20.12
C ALA A 106 10.95 -7.75 -19.70
N TYR A 107 11.33 -6.91 -20.67
CA TYR A 107 11.97 -5.62 -20.38
C TYR A 107 11.00 -4.65 -19.71
N ALA A 108 9.73 -4.61 -20.13
CA ALA A 108 8.73 -3.77 -19.48
C ALA A 108 8.49 -4.15 -18.01
N TRP A 109 8.61 -5.44 -17.69
CA TRP A 109 8.54 -5.94 -16.31
C TRP A 109 9.74 -5.51 -15.49
N GLU A 110 10.96 -5.56 -16.05
CA GLU A 110 12.17 -5.06 -15.39
C GLU A 110 12.08 -3.53 -15.17
N ASP A 111 11.71 -2.78 -16.21
CA ASP A 111 11.46 -1.35 -16.13
C ASP A 111 10.38 -1.01 -15.11
N ALA A 112 9.42 -1.90 -14.86
CA ALA A 112 8.39 -1.67 -13.86
C ALA A 112 8.92 -1.58 -12.41
N PHE A 113 10.13 -2.08 -12.16
CA PHE A 113 10.84 -1.96 -10.89
C PHE A 113 11.98 -0.93 -10.90
N GLU A 114 12.54 -0.61 -12.07
CA GLU A 114 13.81 0.11 -12.18
C GLU A 114 13.73 1.47 -12.88
N ALA A 115 12.80 1.63 -13.83
CA ALA A 115 12.66 2.89 -14.56
C ALA A 115 11.98 3.94 -13.69
N GLY A 116 12.42 5.21 -13.75
CA GLY A 116 11.69 6.34 -13.16
C GLY A 116 11.61 6.39 -11.62
N PRO A 117 10.94 7.42 -11.06
CA PRO A 117 10.77 7.63 -9.62
C PRO A 117 9.71 6.70 -9.01
N PHE A 118 9.74 5.42 -9.37
CA PHE A 118 8.75 4.47 -8.93
C PHE A 118 9.13 3.85 -7.59
N TYR A 119 8.55 4.45 -6.56
CA TYR A 119 8.46 3.90 -5.23
C TYR A 119 7.61 2.63 -5.17
N ILE A 120 7.72 1.87 -4.07
CA ILE A 120 6.92 0.66 -3.83
C ILE A 120 5.44 1.04 -3.75
N VAL A 121 5.16 2.18 -3.12
CA VAL A 121 3.80 2.71 -2.96
C VAL A 121 3.64 4.02 -3.74
N LEU A 122 2.72 4.02 -4.70
CA LEU A 122 2.19 5.25 -5.29
C LEU A 122 0.77 5.52 -4.78
N PHE A 123 0.30 6.76 -4.88
CA PHE A 123 -1.05 7.12 -4.44
C PHE A 123 -2.15 6.25 -5.07
N GLY A 124 -2.01 5.93 -6.37
CA GLY A 124 -2.94 5.02 -7.06
C GLY A 124 -2.87 3.56 -6.58
N TYR A 125 -1.77 3.15 -5.95
CA TYR A 125 -1.57 1.76 -5.54
C TYR A 125 -2.42 1.43 -4.34
N LEU A 126 -2.61 2.35 -3.39
CA LEU A 126 -3.54 2.14 -2.27
C LEU A 126 -4.96 1.80 -2.75
N ILE A 127 -5.44 2.50 -3.78
CA ILE A 127 -6.78 2.26 -4.35
C ILE A 127 -6.82 0.86 -4.97
N LEU A 128 -5.83 0.50 -5.78
CA LEU A 128 -5.72 -0.84 -6.38
C LEU A 128 -5.66 -1.93 -5.31
N THR A 129 -4.84 -1.73 -4.28
CA THR A 129 -4.70 -2.64 -3.15
C THR A 129 -6.03 -2.84 -2.45
N ILE A 130 -6.75 -1.77 -2.09
CA ILE A 130 -8.08 -1.90 -1.46
C ILE A 130 -9.07 -2.59 -2.40
N LEU A 131 -9.07 -2.27 -3.70
CA LEU A 131 -9.96 -2.88 -4.68
C LEU A 131 -9.72 -4.39 -4.84
N LEU A 132 -8.51 -4.88 -4.59
CA LEU A 132 -8.18 -6.30 -4.68
C LEU A 132 -8.34 -7.01 -3.34
N GLU A 133 -7.78 -6.45 -2.28
CA GLU A 133 -7.76 -7.11 -0.97
C GLU A 133 -9.14 -7.15 -0.32
N LEU A 134 -9.90 -6.06 -0.42
CA LEU A 134 -11.20 -5.98 0.22
C LEU A 134 -12.14 -7.08 -0.26
N PRO A 135 -12.40 -7.27 -1.57
CA PRO A 135 -13.27 -8.35 -2.02
C PRO A 135 -12.70 -9.73 -1.70
N LEU A 136 -11.38 -9.94 -1.82
CA LEU A 136 -10.75 -11.23 -1.51
C LEU A 136 -10.93 -11.56 -0.02
N VAL A 137 -10.38 -10.76 0.88
CA VAL A 137 -10.41 -11.03 2.33
C VAL A 137 -11.85 -11.05 2.85
N TYR A 138 -12.68 -10.08 2.46
CA TYR A 138 -14.06 -10.01 2.95
C TYR A 138 -14.92 -11.17 2.44
N SER A 139 -14.83 -11.55 1.17
CA SER A 139 -15.66 -12.64 0.62
C SER A 139 -15.41 -13.97 1.33
N TYR A 140 -14.13 -14.30 1.60
CA TYR A 140 -13.77 -15.55 2.26
C TYR A 140 -13.98 -15.54 3.78
N LEU A 141 -13.74 -14.40 4.46
CA LEU A 141 -13.78 -14.33 5.93
C LEU A 141 -15.09 -13.80 6.52
N LYS A 142 -16.01 -13.19 5.75
CA LYS A 142 -17.28 -12.64 6.27
C LYS A 142 -18.17 -13.66 6.98
N LYS A 143 -18.00 -14.95 6.69
CA LYS A 143 -18.74 -16.06 7.34
C LYS A 143 -18.13 -16.52 8.67
N TYR A 144 -16.89 -16.11 8.95
CA TYR A 144 -16.15 -16.47 10.17
C TYR A 144 -15.95 -15.27 11.12
N THR A 145 -16.41 -14.07 10.77
CA THR A 145 -16.37 -12.92 11.67
C THR A 145 -17.63 -12.83 12.51
N SER A 146 -17.48 -12.43 13.77
CA SER A 146 -18.61 -12.04 14.64
C SER A 146 -19.16 -10.65 14.30
N ASN A 147 -18.41 -9.83 13.55
CA ASN A 147 -18.83 -8.49 13.18
C ASN A 147 -18.31 -8.11 11.78
N LYS A 148 -19.20 -8.21 10.78
CA LYS A 148 -18.91 -7.89 9.38
C LYS A 148 -18.43 -6.45 9.18
N LYS A 149 -18.97 -5.48 9.94
CA LYS A 149 -18.53 -4.08 9.87
C LYS A 149 -17.11 -3.93 10.41
N ALA A 150 -16.75 -4.67 11.47
CA ALA A 150 -15.40 -4.67 12.02
C ALA A 150 -14.39 -5.28 11.03
N LEU A 151 -14.73 -6.40 10.38
CA LEU A 151 -13.90 -6.99 9.31
C LEU A 151 -13.71 -6.04 8.13
N PHE A 152 -14.78 -5.40 7.66
CA PHE A 152 -14.69 -4.43 6.56
C PHE A 152 -13.77 -3.25 6.91
N LYS A 153 -13.98 -2.65 8.10
CA LYS A 153 -13.15 -1.54 8.59
C LYS A 153 -11.70 -1.96 8.83
N SER A 154 -11.46 -3.18 9.31
CA SER A 154 -10.09 -3.66 9.56
C SER A 154 -9.33 -3.81 8.26
N VAL A 155 -9.93 -4.40 7.21
CA VAL A 155 -9.23 -4.58 5.93
C VAL A 155 -8.83 -3.23 5.33
N ILE A 156 -9.76 -2.27 5.26
CA ILE A 156 -9.47 -0.92 4.75
C ILE A 156 -8.45 -0.19 5.64
N GLY A 157 -8.67 -0.20 6.96
CA GLY A 157 -7.84 0.55 7.90
C GLY A 157 -6.42 0.02 7.97
N LEU A 158 -6.23 -1.30 7.94
CA LEU A 158 -4.90 -1.91 7.96
C LEU A 158 -4.14 -1.60 6.68
N ASN A 159 -4.76 -1.80 5.50
CA ASN A 159 -4.16 -1.46 4.22
C ASN A 159 -3.73 0.01 4.14
N LEU A 160 -4.58 0.93 4.63
CA LEU A 160 -4.24 2.35 4.71
C LEU A 160 -3.02 2.59 5.60
N ILE A 161 -3.01 2.01 6.80
CA ILE A 161 -1.92 2.20 7.78
C ILE A 161 -0.61 1.59 7.26
N THR A 162 -0.62 0.35 6.76
CA THR A 162 0.58 -0.33 6.24
C THR A 162 1.13 0.41 5.03
N THR A 163 0.27 0.85 4.12
CA THR A 163 0.65 1.64 2.95
C THR A 163 1.29 2.97 3.34
N ILE A 164 0.73 3.69 4.32
CA ILE A 164 1.33 4.94 4.83
C ILE A 164 2.69 4.68 5.46
N ILE A 165 2.82 3.63 6.26
CA ILE A 165 4.10 3.26 6.90
C ILE A 165 5.15 2.97 5.82
N VAL A 166 4.83 2.15 4.81
CA VAL A 166 5.75 1.84 3.71
C VAL A 166 6.11 3.12 2.94
N ALA A 167 5.14 3.98 2.63
CA ALA A 167 5.37 5.23 1.92
C ALA A 167 6.27 6.22 2.69
N VAL A 168 6.13 6.27 4.02
CA VAL A 168 7.00 7.10 4.86
C VAL A 168 8.41 6.51 4.91
N LEU A 169 8.54 5.22 5.17
CA LEU A 169 9.85 4.55 5.25
C LEU A 169 10.62 4.62 3.93
N GLU A 170 9.94 4.36 2.81
CA GLU A 170 10.61 4.41 1.50
C GLU A 170 11.10 5.81 1.15
N ARG A 171 10.37 6.88 1.53
CA ARG A 171 10.73 8.27 1.24
C ARG A 171 11.82 8.82 2.14
N ILE A 172 11.95 8.29 3.36
CA ILE A 172 13.05 8.63 4.25
C ILE A 172 14.34 7.94 3.80
N LEU A 173 14.26 6.67 3.40
CA LEU A 173 15.42 5.84 3.11
C LEU A 173 15.91 5.93 1.67
N TYR A 174 15.00 6.21 0.73
CA TYR A 174 15.30 6.19 -0.69
C TYR A 174 14.82 7.45 -1.38
N TYR A 175 15.75 8.14 -2.01
CA TYR A 175 15.45 9.33 -2.79
C TYR A 175 16.30 9.36 -4.05
N GLY A 176 15.76 10.02 -5.05
CA GLY A 176 16.44 10.26 -6.31
C GLY A 176 16.17 11.67 -6.78
N GLN A 177 16.74 11.98 -7.93
CA GLN A 177 16.57 13.26 -8.60
C GLN A 177 16.34 13.02 -10.09
N TRP A 178 15.68 13.99 -10.71
CA TRP A 178 15.52 14.03 -12.15
C TRP A 178 16.84 14.37 -12.82
#